data_AF-A0A3R7KKH4-F1
#
_entry.id   AF-A0A3R7KKH4-F1
#
_cell.length_a   1.000
_cell.length_b   1.000
_cell.length_c   1.000
_cell.angle_alpha   90.00
_cell.angle_beta   90.00
_cell.angle_gamma   90.00
#
_symmetry.space_group_name_H-M   'P 1'
#
loop_
_entity.id
_entity.type
_entity.pdbx_description
1 polymer ?
#
loop_
_entity_poly.entity_id
_entity_poly.type
_entity_poly.pdbx_seq_one_letter_code
_entity_poly.pdbx_strand_id
1 'polypeptide(L)'
;NEKLLCTHDRLSLGNCDFGRYKQPLSAAVPVLRGPQAWRQEGVYGLLPARYWACGDGCTNGKAHAIVGSFIGPNSRCVKGNDLQVSGKPIGDVCVNTQCDGGRLKVQFRRDAT
;
A
#
# COMPACT_ATOMS: atom_id res chain seq x y z
N ASN A 1 9.41 -7.86 -13.52
CA ASN A 1 9.14 -6.76 -12.59
C ASN A 1 7.67 -6.45 -12.67
N GLU A 2 6.95 -6.77 -11.61
CA GLU A 2 5.53 -6.46 -11.52
C GLU A 2 5.36 -5.01 -11.05
N LYS A 3 4.47 -4.25 -11.69
CA LYS A 3 4.19 -2.86 -11.28
C LYS A 3 3.32 -2.90 -10.03
N LEU A 4 3.62 -2.09 -9.01
CA LEU A 4 2.73 -1.96 -7.85
C LEU A 4 1.58 -1.02 -8.20
N LEU A 5 0.39 -1.35 -7.73
CA LEU A 5 -0.83 -0.59 -7.96
C LEU A 5 -1.40 -0.08 -6.64
N CYS A 6 -2.18 1.00 -6.72
CA CYS A 6 -2.91 1.48 -5.56
C CYS A 6 -3.93 0.45 -5.09
N THR A 7 -3.91 0.20 -3.78
CA THR A 7 -5.05 -0.35 -3.07
C THR A 7 -6.29 0.55 -3.22
N HIS A 8 -7.47 -0.04 -3.09
CA HIS A 8 -8.73 0.67 -3.31
C HIS A 8 -8.91 1.88 -2.37
N ASP A 9 -8.45 1.75 -1.12
CA ASP A 9 -8.48 2.82 -0.10
C ASP A 9 -7.39 3.88 -0.27
N ARG A 10 -6.49 3.70 -1.26
CA ARG A 10 -5.34 4.57 -1.55
C ARG A 10 -4.34 4.69 -0.39
N LEU A 11 -4.32 3.75 0.55
CA LEU A 11 -3.41 3.80 1.70
C LEU A 11 -2.09 3.05 1.46
N SER A 12 -2.06 2.14 0.48
CA SER A 12 -0.90 1.28 0.21
C SER A 12 -0.71 1.01 -1.28
N LEU A 13 0.50 0.55 -1.64
CA LEU A 13 0.91 0.10 -2.97
C LEU A 13 1.20 -1.39 -2.94
N GLY A 14 0.50 -2.18 -3.74
CA GLY A 14 0.68 -3.63 -3.78
C GLY A 14 0.25 -4.24 -5.09
N ASN A 15 0.51 -5.53 -5.23
CA ASN A 15 -0.21 -6.39 -6.15
C ASN A 15 -1.06 -7.35 -5.34
N CYS A 16 -2.36 -7.33 -5.60
CA CYS A 16 -3.28 -8.25 -4.99
C CYS A 16 -3.14 -9.61 -5.68
N ASP A 17 -2.08 -10.33 -5.31
CA ASP A 17 -1.83 -11.68 -5.81
C ASP A 17 -2.40 -12.73 -4.87
N PHE A 18 -3.06 -13.73 -5.46
CA PHE A 18 -3.68 -14.83 -4.73
C PHE A 18 -2.62 -15.85 -4.30
N GLY A 19 -2.12 -15.75 -3.07
CA GLY A 19 -1.27 -16.77 -2.48
C GLY A 19 -2.08 -17.97 -1.96
N ARG A 20 -1.62 -19.20 -2.20
CA ARG A 20 -2.07 -20.40 -1.47
C ARG A 20 -1.09 -20.68 -0.34
N TYR A 21 -1.58 -20.89 0.88
CA TYR A 21 -0.72 -21.45 1.93
C TYR A 21 -0.24 -22.85 1.50
N LYS A 22 1.07 -23.10 1.61
CA LYS A 22 1.65 -24.43 1.32
C LYS A 22 1.29 -25.49 2.36
N GLN A 23 0.80 -25.07 3.53
CA GLN A 23 0.33 -25.94 4.60
C GLN A 23 -1.12 -25.57 4.97
N PRO A 24 -1.99 -26.55 5.26
CA PRO A 24 -3.33 -26.26 5.75
C PRO A 24 -3.23 -25.47 7.07
N LEU A 25 -3.89 -24.31 7.13
CA LEU A 25 -4.05 -23.56 8.38
C LEU A 25 -4.74 -24.48 9.38
N SER A 26 -4.10 -24.72 10.53
CA SER A 26 -4.72 -25.46 11.62
C SER A 26 -5.99 -24.74 12.06
N ALA A 27 -7.04 -25.50 12.39
CA ALA A 27 -8.43 -25.04 12.55
C ALA A 27 -8.68 -24.03 13.69
N ALA A 28 -7.64 -23.42 14.26
CA ALA A 28 -7.69 -22.62 15.47
C ALA A 28 -7.30 -21.14 15.25
N VAL A 29 -7.66 -20.52 14.13
CA VAL A 29 -7.48 -19.07 13.96
C VAL A 29 -8.76 -18.35 14.39
N PRO A 30 -8.73 -17.53 15.46
CA PRO A 30 -9.91 -16.78 15.89
C PRO A 30 -10.32 -15.77 14.81
N VAL A 31 -11.61 -15.74 14.49
CA VAL A 31 -12.21 -14.72 13.64
C VAL A 31 -12.10 -13.37 14.36
N LEU A 32 -11.13 -12.54 13.96
CA LEU A 32 -10.95 -11.20 14.51
C LEU A 32 -12.11 -10.30 14.04
N ARG A 33 -13.14 -10.16 14.89
CA ARG A 33 -14.18 -9.12 14.77
C ARG A 33 -13.86 -7.99 15.74
N GLY A 34 -13.37 -6.85 15.24
CA GLY A 34 -13.29 -5.65 16.05
C GLY A 34 -12.48 -4.50 15.44
N PRO A 35 -12.91 -3.23 15.64
CA PRO A 35 -12.34 -2.05 14.99
C PRO A 35 -10.97 -1.60 15.53
N GLN A 36 -10.32 -2.39 16.38
CA GLN A 36 -9.03 -2.07 17.00
C GLN A 36 -7.85 -2.93 16.47
N ALA A 37 -8.14 -3.94 15.64
CA ALA A 37 -7.12 -4.83 15.06
C ALA A 37 -6.40 -4.26 13.83
N TRP A 38 -6.78 -3.07 13.34
CA TRP A 38 -6.24 -2.50 12.10
C TRP A 38 -4.83 -1.89 12.22
N ARG A 39 -4.21 -1.92 13.41
CA ARG A 39 -3.08 -1.04 13.75
C ARG A 39 -1.71 -1.72 13.84
N GLN A 40 -1.62 -3.05 13.84
CA GLN A 40 -0.33 -3.74 13.83
C GLN A 40 -0.40 -4.97 12.93
N GLU A 41 0.46 -4.95 11.92
CA GLU A 41 0.63 -5.96 10.87
C GLU A 41 -0.58 -6.06 9.91
N GLY A 42 -0.31 -5.81 8.62
CA GLY A 42 -1.33 -5.65 7.58
C GLY A 42 -2.45 -6.68 7.67
N VAL A 43 -3.69 -6.20 7.77
CA VAL A 43 -4.86 -7.06 7.96
C VAL A 43 -5.12 -7.82 6.66
N TYR A 44 -4.56 -9.04 6.58
CA TYR A 44 -4.99 -10.07 5.67
C TYR A 44 -6.41 -10.49 6.06
N GLY A 45 -7.40 -10.21 5.21
CA GLY A 45 -8.70 -10.85 5.35
C GLY A 45 -8.50 -12.37 5.28
N LEU A 46 -8.61 -13.05 6.43
CA LEU A 46 -8.49 -14.50 6.56
C LEU A 46 -9.69 -15.18 5.89
N LEU A 47 -9.60 -15.33 4.56
CA LEU A 47 -10.36 -16.34 3.85
C LEU A 47 -9.62 -17.68 4.02
N PRO A 48 -10.31 -18.81 4.22
CA PRO A 48 -9.62 -20.07 4.52
C PRO A 48 -8.65 -20.41 3.39
N ALA A 49 -7.38 -20.60 3.74
CA ALA A 49 -6.24 -20.96 2.86
C ALA A 49 -5.69 -19.89 1.89
N ARG A 50 -6.13 -18.61 1.95
CA ARG A 50 -5.64 -17.55 1.06
C ARG A 50 -5.37 -16.25 1.80
N TYR A 51 -4.15 -15.72 1.67
CA TYR A 51 -3.80 -14.39 2.18
C TYR A 51 -3.59 -13.42 1.02
N TRP A 52 -3.96 -12.16 1.25
CA TRP A 52 -3.77 -11.07 0.31
C TRP A 52 -2.51 -10.29 0.67
N ALA A 53 -1.41 -10.47 -0.07
CA ALA A 53 -0.21 -9.64 0.10
C ALA A 53 -0.46 -8.22 -0.45
N CYS A 54 -1.28 -7.44 0.26
CA CYS A 54 -1.67 -6.08 -0.12
C CYS A 54 -0.56 -5.06 0.18
N GLY A 55 0.65 -5.29 -0.33
CA GLY A 55 1.60 -4.20 -0.53
C GLY A 55 2.19 -3.54 0.71
N ASP A 56 2.90 -2.44 0.48
CA ASP A 56 3.52 -1.62 1.52
C ASP A 56 2.79 -0.26 1.64
N GLY A 57 2.73 0.28 2.86
CA GLY A 57 1.90 1.42 3.22
C GLY A 57 2.50 2.77 2.85
N CYS A 58 1.67 3.71 2.38
CA CYS A 58 2.09 5.07 2.11
C CYS A 58 2.46 5.87 3.38
N THR A 59 1.90 5.49 4.53
CA THR A 59 2.08 6.26 5.77
C THR A 59 3.28 5.87 6.61
N ASN A 60 3.71 4.61 6.50
CA ASN A 60 4.72 4.00 7.37
C ASN A 60 5.52 2.89 6.68
N GLY A 61 5.39 2.77 5.35
CA GLY A 61 6.03 1.69 4.61
C GLY A 61 7.53 1.89 4.41
N LYS A 62 8.15 0.94 3.72
CA LYS A 62 9.59 0.93 3.45
C LYS A 62 9.88 1.52 2.08
N ALA A 63 10.72 2.55 2.03
CA ALA A 63 11.07 3.25 0.79
C ALA A 63 11.67 2.36 -0.32
N HIS A 64 12.30 1.24 0.04
CA HIS A 64 12.84 0.27 -0.92
C HIS A 64 11.77 -0.66 -1.52
N ALA A 65 10.63 -0.85 -0.84
CA ALA A 65 9.52 -1.65 -1.34
C ALA A 65 8.62 -0.84 -2.28
N ILE A 66 8.48 0.47 -2.05
CA ILE A 66 7.62 1.39 -2.82
C ILE A 66 8.42 2.53 -3.45
N VAL A 67 9.26 2.17 -4.41
CA VAL A 67 10.20 3.09 -5.07
C VAL A 67 9.49 4.28 -5.70
N GLY A 68 10.06 5.48 -5.51
CA GLY A 68 9.50 6.74 -6.03
C GLY A 68 8.45 7.39 -5.13
N SER A 69 8.01 6.71 -4.07
CA SER A 69 6.94 7.18 -3.18
C SER A 69 7.42 8.15 -2.10
N PHE A 70 6.60 9.16 -1.81
CA PHE A 70 6.68 9.96 -0.59
C PHE A 70 6.01 9.21 0.56
N ILE A 71 6.76 8.93 1.62
CA ILE A 71 6.25 8.21 2.80
C ILE A 71 6.05 9.19 3.94
N GLY A 72 4.84 9.26 4.48
CA GLY A 72 4.50 10.20 5.55
C GLY A 72 3.04 10.11 5.97
N PRO A 73 2.67 10.68 7.13
CA PRO A 73 1.35 10.48 7.73
C PRO A 73 0.17 10.89 6.82
N ASN A 74 0.39 11.90 5.98
CA ASN A 74 -0.63 12.39 5.03
C ASN A 74 -0.46 11.82 3.62
N SER A 75 0.40 10.81 3.44
CA SER A 75 0.63 10.24 2.12
C SER A 75 -0.52 9.38 1.65
N ARG A 76 -0.87 9.50 0.37
CA ARG A 76 -1.88 8.69 -0.31
C ARG A 76 -1.36 8.20 -1.65
N CYS A 77 -1.83 7.03 -2.06
CA CYS A 77 -1.47 6.43 -3.32
C CYS A 77 -2.20 7.12 -4.48
N VAL A 78 -1.46 7.51 -5.52
CA VAL A 78 -1.97 8.08 -6.76
C VAL A 78 -1.59 7.21 -7.94
N LYS A 79 -2.47 7.22 -8.95
CA LYS A 79 -2.28 6.41 -10.14
C LYS A 79 -1.15 7.01 -10.97
N GLY A 80 -0.14 6.20 -11.29
CA GLY A 80 0.96 6.60 -12.16
C GLY A 80 0.61 6.33 -13.62
N ASN A 81 1.07 7.20 -14.51
CA ASN A 81 1.08 6.93 -15.95
C ASN A 81 2.53 6.98 -16.44
N ASP A 82 3.05 5.84 -16.86
CA ASP A 82 4.44 5.66 -17.35
C ASP A 82 5.52 6.27 -16.45
N LEU A 83 5.31 6.24 -15.13
CA LEU A 83 6.29 6.69 -14.16
C LEU A 83 7.52 5.78 -14.16
N GLN A 84 8.70 6.41 -14.17
CA GLN A 84 9.98 5.72 -14.17
C GLN A 84 10.93 6.29 -13.13
N VAL A 85 11.71 5.41 -12.51
CA VAL A 85 12.86 5.77 -11.67
C VAL A 85 14.08 5.04 -12.22
N SER A 86 15.13 5.79 -12.55
CA SER A 86 16.37 5.26 -13.12
C SER A 86 16.12 4.39 -14.37
N GLY A 87 15.20 4.82 -15.24
CA GLY A 87 14.81 4.11 -16.47
C GLY A 87 13.97 2.84 -16.26
N LYS A 88 13.56 2.54 -15.02
CA LYS A 88 12.71 1.39 -14.70
C LYS A 88 11.28 1.86 -14.41
N PRO A 89 10.25 1.22 -14.99
CA PRO A 89 8.86 1.54 -14.68
C PRO A 89 8.53 1.11 -13.25
N ILE A 90 7.83 1.97 -12.49
CA ILE A 90 7.54 1.76 -11.06
C ILE A 90 6.04 1.61 -10.73
N GLY A 91 5.15 1.91 -11.67
CA GLY A 91 3.70 1.80 -11.44
C GLY A 91 3.12 3.02 -10.73
N ASP A 92 2.21 2.76 -9.79
CA ASP A 92 1.62 3.79 -8.94
C ASP A 92 2.61 4.25 -7.85
N VAL A 93 2.36 5.39 -7.22
CA VAL A 93 3.25 5.95 -6.17
C VAL A 93 2.46 6.60 -5.04
N CYS A 94 3.08 6.73 -3.87
CA CYS A 94 2.55 7.57 -2.81
C CYS A 94 3.03 9.02 -2.95
N VAL A 95 2.16 9.96 -2.64
CA VAL A 95 2.44 11.40 -2.60
C VAL A 95 1.94 11.97 -1.29
N ASN A 96 2.62 12.99 -0.76
CA ASN A 96 2.13 13.72 0.39
C ASN A 96 0.91 14.55 -0.04
N THR A 97 -0.15 14.50 0.74
CA THR A 97 -1.38 15.24 0.46
C THR A 97 -1.72 16.20 1.57
N GLN A 98 -2.24 17.37 1.21
CA GLN A 98 -2.80 18.31 2.17
C GLN A 98 -4.13 18.81 1.63
N CYS A 99 -5.18 18.61 2.41
CA CYS A 99 -6.50 19.15 2.13
C CYS A 99 -6.70 20.42 2.95
N ASP A 100 -6.85 21.56 2.28
CA ASP A 100 -7.03 22.86 2.93
C ASP A 100 -7.90 23.77 2.06
N GLY A 101 -8.85 24.46 2.67
CA GLY A 101 -9.77 25.36 1.96
C GLY A 101 -10.53 24.72 0.79
N GLY A 102 -10.88 23.43 0.88
CA GLY A 102 -11.52 22.68 -0.20
C GLY A 102 -10.61 22.35 -1.39
N ARG A 103 -9.29 22.57 -1.26
CA ARG A 103 -8.28 22.28 -2.28
C ARG A 103 -7.37 21.16 -1.83
N LEU A 104 -6.98 20.31 -2.78
CA LEU A 104 -5.96 19.29 -2.57
C LEU A 104 -4.62 19.81 -3.07
N LYS A 105 -3.62 19.84 -2.19
CA LYS A 105 -2.21 20.04 -2.53
C LYS A 105 -1.53 18.68 -2.53
N VAL A 106 -0.67 18.46 -3.52
CA VAL A 106 0.05 17.20 -3.73
C VAL A 106 1.52 17.52 -3.83
N GLN A 107 2.36 16.74 -3.14
CA GLN A 107 3.81 16.85 -3.18
C GLN A 107 4.41 15.47 -3.47
N PHE A 108 5.19 15.40 -4.55
CA PHE A 108 5.93 14.20 -4.92
C PHE A 108 7.24 14.10 -4.14
N ARG A 109 7.83 12.90 -4.17
CA ARG A 109 9.11 12.65 -3.54
C ARG A 109 10.20 13.51 -4.22
N ARG A 110 10.88 14.35 -3.44
CA ARG A 110 11.93 15.31 -3.85
C ARG A 110 11.45 16.63 -4.47
N ASP A 111 10.16 16.90 -4.48
CA ASP A 111 9.71 18.27 -4.73
C ASP A 111 10.24 19.19 -3.62
N ALA A 112 10.61 20.42 -3.97
CA ALA A 112 10.97 21.44 -2.99
C ALA A 112 9.76 21.71 -2.08
N THR A 113 10.01 21.82 -0.77
CA THR A 113 8.99 22.26 0.21
C THR A 113 8.72 23.75 0.11
#